data_AF-A0A7X8TJR9-F1
#
_entry.id   AF-A0A7X8TJR9-F1
#
_cell.length_a   1.000
_cell.length_b   1.000
_cell.length_c   1.000
_cell.angle_alpha   90.00
_cell.angle_beta   90.00
_cell.angle_gamma   90.00
#
_symmetry.space_group_name_H-M   'P 1'
#
loop_
_entity.id
_entity.type
_entity.pdbx_description
1 polymer ?
#
loop_
_entity_poly.entity_id
_entity_poly.type
_entity_poly.pdbx_seq_one_letter_code
_entity_poly.pdbx_strand_id
1 'polypeptide(L)'
;MDKLMEKGLTVAISLGAGFVASKAFDLTWKQVTGEEPPKNDEIDAVDIKRALVFGVTSAAVSAAVQVLSQRGAKAGMNRLKNNRSEV
;
A
#
# COMPACT_ATOMS: atom_id res chain seq x y z
N MET A 1 10.40 -27.60 13.86
CA MET A 1 9.87 -27.55 12.48
C MET A 1 8.93 -26.36 12.27
N ASP A 2 8.45 -25.73 13.35
CA ASP A 2 7.49 -24.62 13.33
C ASP A 2 8.00 -23.34 12.67
N LYS A 3 9.29 -23.00 12.90
CA LYS A 3 9.90 -21.77 12.36
C LYS A 3 10.00 -21.75 10.83
N LEU A 4 10.12 -22.90 10.19
CA LEU A 4 10.15 -22.99 8.72
C LEU A 4 8.75 -22.91 8.12
N MET A 5 7.75 -23.49 8.80
CA MET A 5 6.35 -23.40 8.40
C MET A 5 5.83 -21.96 8.53
N GLU A 6 6.18 -21.27 9.62
CA GLU A 6 5.81 -19.87 9.85
C GLU A 6 6.47 -18.93 8.84
N LYS A 7 7.75 -19.15 8.53
CA LYS A 7 8.45 -18.42 7.47
C LYS A 7 7.85 -18.71 6.09
N GLY A 8 7.52 -19.96 5.79
CA GLY A 8 6.89 -20.36 4.53
C GLY A 8 5.52 -19.71 4.35
N LEU A 9 4.68 -19.72 5.40
CA LEU A 9 3.38 -19.05 5.40
C LEU A 9 3.53 -17.53 5.25
N THR A 10 4.47 -16.92 5.96
CA THR A 10 4.73 -15.47 5.86
C THR A 10 5.16 -15.08 4.45
N VAL A 11 6.04 -15.88 3.83
CA VAL A 11 6.47 -15.69 2.44
C VAL A 11 5.29 -15.87 1.49
N ALA A 12 4.48 -16.91 1.64
CA ALA A 12 3.31 -17.15 0.81
C ALA A 12 2.29 -15.99 0.89
N ILE A 13 2.01 -15.50 2.10
CA ILE A 13 1.13 -14.34 2.31
C ILE A 13 1.73 -13.09 1.69
N SER A 14 3.03 -12.85 1.86
CA SER A 14 3.71 -11.67 1.31
C SER A 14 3.68 -11.68 -0.23
N LEU A 15 3.90 -12.85 -0.85
CA LEU A 15 3.80 -13.01 -2.31
C LEU A 15 2.36 -12.81 -2.81
N GLY A 16 1.38 -13.40 -2.12
CA GLY A 16 -0.04 -13.21 -2.46
C GLY A 16 -0.49 -11.76 -2.31
N ALA A 17 -0.11 -11.11 -1.21
CA ALA A 17 -0.38 -9.71 -0.97
C ALA A 17 0.30 -8.81 -2.01
N GLY A 18 1.56 -9.10 -2.36
CA GLY A 18 2.28 -8.41 -3.42
C GLY A 18 1.57 -8.52 -4.76
N PHE A 19 1.11 -9.71 -5.15
CA PHE A 19 0.38 -9.91 -6.41
C PHE A 19 -0.93 -9.13 -6.48
N VAL A 20 -1.72 -9.15 -5.40
CA VAL A 20 -2.99 -8.40 -5.32
C VAL A 20 -2.71 -6.89 -5.32
N ALA A 21 -1.72 -6.43 -4.55
CA ALA A 21 -1.32 -5.04 -4.50
C ALA A 21 -0.87 -4.53 -5.87
N SER A 22 -0.04 -5.29 -6.60
CA SER A 22 0.39 -4.95 -7.95
C SER A 22 -0.79 -4.82 -8.92
N LYS A 23 -1.77 -5.74 -8.87
CA LYS A 23 -2.97 -5.63 -9.72
C LYS A 23 -3.82 -4.41 -9.38
N ALA A 24 -4.02 -4.14 -8.09
CA ALA A 24 -4.76 -2.96 -7.65
C ALA A 24 -4.05 -1.67 -8.07
N PHE A 25 -2.72 -1.63 -7.96
CA PHE A 25 -1.89 -0.52 -8.41
C PHE A 25 -1.99 -0.32 -9.92
N ASP A 26 -1.80 -1.37 -10.72
CA ASP A 26 -1.89 -1.31 -12.19
C ASP A 26 -3.27 -0.80 -12.64
N LEU A 27 -4.35 -1.27 -12.01
CA LEU A 27 -5.71 -0.80 -12.28
C LEU A 27 -5.91 0.67 -11.91
N THR A 28 -5.46 1.07 -10.72
CA THR A 28 -5.57 2.47 -10.27
C THR A 28 -4.77 3.40 -11.18
N TRP A 29 -3.56 2.98 -11.57
CA TRP A 29 -2.70 3.75 -12.45
C TRP A 29 -3.31 3.92 -13.84
N LYS A 30 -3.79 2.83 -14.45
CA LYS A 30 -4.46 2.88 -15.74
C LYS A 30 -5.72 3.75 -15.70
N GLN A 31 -6.46 3.74 -14.59
CA GLN A 31 -7.70 4.50 -14.45
C GLN A 31 -7.47 6.01 -14.26
N VAL A 32 -6.40 6.39 -13.57
CA VAL A 32 -6.04 7.81 -13.34
C VAL A 32 -5.27 8.39 -14.53
N THR A 33 -4.32 7.63 -15.07
CA THR A 33 -3.34 8.13 -16.04
C THR A 33 -3.69 7.76 -17.49
N GLY A 34 -4.57 6.78 -17.70
CA GLY A 34 -4.93 6.28 -19.04
C GLY A 34 -3.89 5.36 -19.68
N GLU A 35 -2.65 5.37 -19.18
CA GLU A 35 -1.52 4.59 -19.69
C GLU A 35 -1.08 3.50 -18.71
N GLU A 36 -0.36 2.49 -19.21
CA GLU A 36 0.23 1.47 -18.35
C GLU A 36 1.31 2.08 -17.43
N PRO A 37 1.41 1.61 -16.17
CA PRO A 37 2.42 2.11 -15.25
C PRO A 37 3.81 1.93 -15.83
N PRO A 38 4.71 2.92 -15.66
CA PRO A 38 6.05 2.88 -16.22
C PRO A 38 6.81 1.71 -15.60
N LYS A 39 6.79 0.58 -16.32
CA LYS A 39 7.68 -0.57 -16.10
C LYS A 39 8.96 -0.21 -16.81
N ASN A 40 10.07 -0.18 -16.05
CA ASN A 40 11.41 0.16 -16.51
C ASN A 40 11.59 -0.06 -18.01
N ASP A 41 11.74 1.03 -18.77
CA ASP A 41 12.49 1.17 -20.01
C ASP A 41 12.03 2.47 -20.69
N GLU A 42 12.64 3.59 -20.29
CA GLU A 42 12.78 4.85 -21.04
C GLU A 42 13.44 5.88 -20.10
N ILE A 43 14.64 5.53 -19.67
CA ILE A 43 15.54 6.51 -19.04
C ILE A 43 16.16 7.28 -20.19
N ASP A 44 15.53 8.37 -20.63
CA ASP A 44 16.27 9.44 -21.32
C ASP A 44 15.53 10.79 -21.49
N ALA A 45 14.22 10.92 -21.21
CA ALA A 45 13.51 12.19 -21.47
C ALA A 45 12.89 12.93 -20.26
N VAL A 46 12.93 12.40 -19.03
CA VAL A 46 11.88 12.73 -18.03
C VAL A 46 12.38 12.86 -16.58
N ASP A 47 13.37 13.71 -16.25
CA ASP A 47 13.78 13.83 -14.83
C ASP A 47 12.80 14.66 -13.99
N ILE A 48 12.40 15.86 -14.44
CA ILE A 48 11.47 16.75 -13.70
C ILE A 48 10.06 16.15 -13.61
N LYS A 49 9.53 15.64 -14.73
CA LYS A 49 8.20 15.01 -14.76
C LYS A 49 8.17 13.74 -13.89
N ARG A 50 9.25 12.93 -13.87
CA ARG A 50 9.32 11.73 -13.02
C ARG A 50 9.52 12.09 -11.56
N ALA A 51 10.31 13.12 -11.24
CA ALA A 51 10.42 13.65 -9.88
C ALA A 51 9.07 14.17 -9.36
N LEU A 52 8.29 14.85 -10.21
CA LEU A 52 6.95 15.33 -9.86
C LEU A 52 5.98 14.16 -9.63
N VAL A 53 5.92 13.19 -10.54
CA VAL A 53 5.08 12.00 -10.42
C VAL A 53 5.47 11.18 -9.19
N PHE A 54 6.77 10.99 -8.95
CA PHE A 54 7.27 10.30 -7.77
C PHE A 54 6.91 11.05 -6.48
N GLY A 55 7.09 12.37 -6.46
CA GLY A 55 6.76 13.22 -5.32
C GLY A 55 5.27 13.19 -4.98
N VAL A 56 4.41 13.39 -5.99
CA VAL A 56 2.95 13.34 -5.80
C VAL A 56 2.49 11.95 -5.39
N THR A 57 3.01 10.89 -6.01
CA THR A 57 2.66 9.50 -5.65
C THR A 57 3.12 9.17 -4.24
N SER A 58 4.33 9.57 -3.85
CA SER A 58 4.86 9.34 -2.50
C SER A 58 4.03 10.09 -1.45
N ALA A 59 3.69 11.35 -1.71
CA ALA A 59 2.81 12.14 -0.83
C ALA A 59 1.42 11.52 -0.71
N ALA A 60 0.85 11.04 -1.82
CA ALA A 60 -0.44 10.36 -1.84
C ALA A 60 -0.41 9.06 -1.00
N VAL A 61 0.64 8.25 -1.15
CA VAL A 61 0.82 7.02 -0.35
C VAL A 61 0.99 7.37 1.13
N SER A 62 1.83 8.35 1.48
CA SER A 62 2.02 8.78 2.87
C SER A 62 0.72 9.27 3.49
N ALA A 63 -0.05 10.10 2.77
CA ALA A 63 -1.35 10.58 3.23
C ALA A 63 -2.35 9.43 3.41
N ALA A 64 -2.40 8.49 2.47
CA ALA A 64 -3.26 7.32 2.57
C ALA A 64 -2.93 6.48 3.82
N VAL A 65 -1.65 6.21 4.06
CA VAL A 65 -1.19 5.51 5.27
C VAL A 65 -1.60 6.29 6.52
N GLN A 66 -1.38 7.60 6.57
CA GLN A 66 -1.77 8.42 7.71
C GLN A 66 -3.27 8.37 7.99
N VAL A 67 -4.10 8.50 6.97
CA VAL A 67 -5.56 8.45 7.09
C VAL A 67 -6.01 7.05 7.54
N LEU A 68 -5.45 6.00 6.94
CA LEU A 68 -5.78 4.61 7.31
C LEU A 68 -5.33 4.30 8.74
N SER A 69 -4.15 4.73 9.15
CA SER A 69 -3.66 4.59 10.52
C SER A 69 -4.52 5.36 11.51
N GLN A 70 -4.90 6.60 11.21
CA GLN A 70 -5.80 7.38 12.08
C GLN A 70 -7.19 6.76 12.17
N ARG A 71 -7.74 6.25 11.05
CA ARG A 71 -9.03 5.54 11.03
C ARG A 71 -8.95 4.21 11.79
N GLY A 72 -7.90 3.45 11.58
CA GLY A 72 -7.63 2.18 12.27
C GLY A 72 -7.43 2.39 13.77
N ALA A 73 -6.67 3.41 14.17
CA ALA A 73 -6.47 3.79 15.56
C ALA A 73 -7.80 4.22 16.21
N LYS A 74 -8.60 5.07 15.55
CA LYS A 74 -9.94 5.43 16.04
C LYS A 74 -10.87 4.22 16.16
N ALA A 75 -10.86 3.30 15.19
CA ALA A 75 -11.66 2.08 15.23
C ALA A 75 -11.22 1.13 16.36
N GLY A 76 -9.91 0.93 16.53
CA GLY A 76 -9.34 0.13 17.61
C GLY A 76 -9.58 0.74 18.98
N MET A 77 -9.47 2.07 19.10
CA MET A 77 -9.72 2.79 20.34
C MET A 77 -11.21 2.81 20.70
N ASN A 78 -12.12 2.89 19.72
CA ASN A 78 -13.56 2.68 19.96
C ASN A 78 -13.86 1.26 20.43
N ARG A 79 -13.20 0.24 19.86
CA ARG A 79 -13.34 -1.16 20.31
C ARG A 79 -12.83 -1.38 21.73
N LEU A 80 -11.69 -0.77 22.08
CA LEU A 80 -11.13 -0.80 23.44
C LEU A 80 -11.99 -0.03 24.45
N LYS A 81 -12.54 1.12 24.05
CA LYS A 81 -13.43 1.91 24.89
C LYS A 81 -14.75 1.18 25.19
N ASN A 82 -15.31 0.48 24.20
CA ASN A 82 -16.55 -0.29 24.36
C ASN A 82 -16.39 -1.48 25.33
N ASN A 83 -15.24 -2.17 25.30
CA ASN A 83 -14.95 -3.27 26.25
C ASN A 83 -14.65 -2.78 27.68
N ARG A 84 -14.26 -1.50 27.87
CA ARG A 84 -13.95 -0.94 29.19
C ARG A 84 -15.18 -0.34 29.89
N SER A 85 -16.27 -0.08 29.17
CA SER A 85 -17.53 0.36 29.77
C SER A 85 -18.41 -0.78 30.31
N GLU A 86 -18.00 -2.03 30.11
CA GLU A 86 -18.65 -3.23 30.67
C GLU A 86 -17.95 -3.79 31.93
N VAL A 87 -16.88 -3.17 32.42
CA VAL A 87 -16.16 -3.54 33.66
C VAL A 87 -16.24 -2.48 34.74
#